data_AF-A0AB36J3R8-F1
#
_entry.id   AF-A0AB36J3R8-F1
#
_cell.length_a   1.000
_cell.length_b   1.000
_cell.length_c   1.000
_cell.angle_alpha   90.00
_cell.angle_beta   90.00
_cell.angle_gamma   90.00
#
_symmetry.space_group_name_H-M   'P 1'
#
loop_
_entity.id
_entity.type
_entity.pdbx_description
1 polymer ?
#
loop_
_entity_poly.entity_id
_entity_poly.type
_entity_poly.pdbx_seq_one_letter_code
_entity_poly.pdbx_strand_id
1 'polypeptide(L)'
;MDNGNTFSINIEGLDKIIGRLDDLEGEIDRRLEEKLTKIALKIIHDAKRLAPIDEGDLVGALDIDVVKHLIGLTYIDLGATVDVNSYAVVQHEGFRRTKSGAVVQFQPGEKTRSKGDYNGYSPGKKFLENAIKMNEQWIIEELSGLLEGW
;
A
#
# COMPACT_ATOMS: atom_id res chain seq x y z
N MET A 1 -4.83 -20.54 -69.11
CA MET A 1 -5.12 -21.26 -67.85
C MET A 1 -4.32 -20.54 -66.79
N ASP A 2 -5.01 -19.70 -66.03
CA ASP A 2 -4.48 -18.99 -64.88
C ASP A 2 -4.58 -19.93 -63.68
N ASN A 3 -3.51 -20.08 -62.90
CA ASN A 3 -3.55 -20.77 -61.60
C ASN A 3 -2.36 -20.34 -60.74
N GLY A 4 -2.60 -19.27 -59.98
CA GLY A 4 -2.09 -19.17 -58.61
C GLY A 4 -0.88 -18.27 -58.41
N ASN A 5 -1.07 -16.95 -58.51
CA ASN A 5 -0.25 -15.99 -57.76
C ASN A 5 -0.38 -16.32 -56.27
N THR A 6 0.52 -17.16 -55.78
CA THR A 6 0.58 -17.54 -54.38
C THR A 6 1.23 -16.39 -53.63
N PHE A 7 0.43 -15.60 -52.93
CA PHE A 7 0.93 -14.61 -51.98
C PHE A 7 1.30 -15.33 -50.69
N SER A 8 2.60 -15.39 -50.36
CA SER A 8 3.07 -15.82 -49.04
C SER A 8 3.39 -14.58 -48.19
N ILE A 9 2.71 -14.44 -47.06
CA ILE A 9 3.11 -13.50 -46.01
C ILE A 9 4.12 -14.25 -45.13
N ASN A 10 5.38 -13.81 -45.14
CA ASN A 10 6.40 -14.37 -44.25
C ASN A 10 6.26 -13.70 -42.86
N ILE A 11 6.10 -14.51 -41.81
CA ILE A 11 5.81 -14.10 -40.43
C ILE A 11 7.11 -13.88 -39.61
N GLU A 12 8.25 -13.71 -40.27
CA GLU A 12 9.51 -13.35 -39.62
C GLU A 12 9.43 -11.93 -39.00
N GLY A 13 9.05 -11.87 -37.72
CA GLY A 13 8.91 -10.61 -36.98
C GLY A 13 7.85 -10.66 -35.87
N LEU A 14 6.81 -11.48 -36.02
CA LEU A 14 5.79 -11.64 -34.96
C LEU A 14 6.39 -12.28 -33.71
N ASP A 15 7.27 -13.27 -33.84
CA ASP A 15 7.93 -13.90 -32.69
C ASP A 15 8.77 -12.89 -31.88
N LYS A 16 9.40 -11.91 -32.56
CA LYS A 16 10.14 -10.83 -31.89
C LYS A 16 9.22 -9.84 -31.19
N ILE A 17 8.03 -9.60 -31.74
CA ILE A 17 7.02 -8.76 -31.11
C ILE A 17 6.45 -9.46 -29.88
N ILE A 18 6.14 -10.75 -29.98
CA ILE A 18 5.67 -11.57 -28.86
C ILE A 18 6.70 -11.55 -27.72
N GLY A 19 7.97 -11.83 -28.01
CA GLY A 19 9.01 -11.77 -26.97
C GLY A 19 9.16 -10.40 -26.31
N ARG A 20 8.98 -9.31 -27.07
CA ARG A 20 8.97 -7.95 -26.49
C ARG A 20 7.74 -7.67 -25.62
N LEU A 21 6.60 -8.28 -25.92
CA LEU A 21 5.39 -8.17 -25.10
C LEU A 21 5.55 -8.95 -23.80
N ASP A 22 6.18 -10.13 -23.85
CA ASP A 22 6.49 -10.92 -22.65
C ASP A 22 7.50 -10.17 -21.73
N ASP A 23 8.55 -9.57 -22.32
CA ASP A 23 9.51 -8.73 -21.59
C ASP A 23 8.83 -7.49 -20.96
N LEU A 24 7.85 -6.91 -21.66
CA LEU A 24 7.02 -5.79 -21.19
C LEU A 24 6.16 -6.15 -20.00
N GLU A 25 5.51 -7.31 -20.04
CA GLU A 25 4.73 -7.82 -18.92
C GLU A 25 5.61 -7.98 -17.67
N GLY A 26 6.75 -8.66 -17.79
CA GLY A 26 7.67 -8.87 -16.66
C GLY A 26 8.24 -7.57 -16.08
N GLU A 27 8.55 -6.58 -16.93
CA GLU A 27 9.05 -5.29 -16.47
C GLU A 27 7.95 -4.45 -15.79
N ILE A 28 6.70 -4.51 -16.27
CA ILE A 28 5.57 -3.85 -15.60
C ILE A 28 5.36 -4.45 -14.21
N ASP A 29 5.38 -5.78 -14.09
CA ASP A 29 5.19 -6.46 -12.80
C ASP A 29 6.28 -6.07 -11.79
N ARG A 30 7.56 -6.09 -12.22
CA ARG A 30 8.68 -5.65 -11.39
C ARG A 30 8.53 -4.20 -10.93
N ARG A 31 8.18 -3.28 -11.83
CA ARG A 31 7.97 -1.86 -11.49
C ARG A 31 6.79 -1.67 -10.55
N LEU A 32 5.73 -2.46 -10.72
CA LEU A 32 4.56 -2.43 -9.85
C LEU A 32 4.93 -2.86 -8.43
N GLU A 33 5.66 -3.96 -8.27
CA GLU A 33 6.15 -4.43 -6.96
C GLU A 33 7.01 -3.37 -6.26
N GLU A 34 7.94 -2.74 -6.98
CA GLU A 34 8.80 -1.69 -6.45
C GLU A 34 8.00 -0.47 -5.98
N LYS A 35 7.02 -0.04 -6.78
CA LYS A 35 6.14 1.10 -6.44
C LYS A 35 5.24 0.78 -5.25
N LEU A 36 4.60 -0.39 -5.23
CA LEU A 36 3.77 -0.83 -4.10
C LEU A 36 4.57 -0.90 -2.80
N THR A 37 5.77 -1.47 -2.84
CA THR A 37 6.67 -1.53 -1.68
C THR A 37 7.05 -0.14 -1.19
N LYS A 38 7.46 0.76 -2.10
CA LYS A 38 7.80 2.15 -1.78
C LYS A 38 6.62 2.90 -1.14
N ILE A 39 5.43 2.73 -1.69
CA ILE A 39 4.19 3.31 -1.16
C ILE A 39 3.90 2.78 0.25
N ALA A 40 3.94 1.46 0.46
CA ALA A 40 3.67 0.86 1.75
C ALA A 40 4.65 1.32 2.83
N LEU A 41 5.95 1.38 2.51
CA LEU A 41 6.99 1.89 3.42
C LEU A 41 6.71 3.34 3.84
N LYS A 42 6.30 4.20 2.90
CA LYS A 42 5.98 5.60 3.18
C LYS A 42 4.75 5.72 4.09
N ILE A 43 3.68 4.99 3.77
CA ILE A 43 2.44 4.99 4.57
C ILE A 43 2.73 4.52 5.99
N ILE A 44 3.48 3.41 6.17
CA ILE A 44 3.75 2.87 7.51
C ILE A 44 4.65 3.79 8.33
N HIS A 45 5.63 4.43 7.69
CA HIS A 45 6.47 5.43 8.35
C HIS A 45 5.63 6.60 8.89
N ASP A 46 4.69 7.10 8.09
CA ASP A 46 3.83 8.20 8.52
C ASP A 46 2.79 7.77 9.54
N ALA A 47 2.27 6.54 9.41
CA ALA A 47 1.40 5.94 10.40
C ALA A 47 2.11 5.81 11.76
N LYS A 48 3.39 5.44 11.79
CA LYS A 48 4.22 5.42 13.02
C LYS A 48 4.38 6.80 13.66
N ARG A 49 4.48 7.85 12.85
CA ARG A 49 4.50 9.23 13.36
C ARG A 49 3.17 9.59 14.03
N LEU A 50 2.06 9.23 13.41
CA LEU A 50 0.72 9.52 13.93
C LEU A 50 0.24 8.57 15.04
N ALA A 51 0.77 7.35 15.12
CA ALA A 51 0.34 6.36 16.10
C ALA A 51 0.50 6.89 17.53
N PRO A 52 -0.43 6.57 18.46
CA PRO A 52 -0.28 6.97 19.84
C PRO A 52 1.00 6.39 20.46
N ILE A 53 1.59 7.15 21.39
CA ILE A 53 2.60 6.61 22.31
C ILE A 53 1.83 6.14 23.55
N ASP A 54 1.72 4.82 23.70
CA ASP A 54 1.02 4.18 24.79
C ASP A 54 1.95 3.22 25.56
N GLU A 55 1.39 2.43 26.47
CA GLU A 55 2.15 1.46 27.27
C GLU A 55 2.60 0.23 26.45
N GLY A 56 2.00 0.01 25.27
CA GLY A 56 2.45 -0.99 24.31
C GLY A 56 3.44 -0.39 23.31
N ASP A 57 4.11 -1.24 22.55
CA ASP A 57 4.90 -0.79 21.39
C ASP A 57 4.08 -0.85 20.11
N LEU A 58 3.01 -0.04 20.05
CA LEU A 58 2.18 0.04 18.84
C LEU A 58 2.99 0.53 17.63
N VAL A 59 3.93 1.45 17.86
CA VAL A 59 4.78 2.01 16.80
C VAL A 59 5.68 0.94 16.21
N GLY A 60 6.34 0.13 17.05
CA GLY A 60 7.18 -0.98 16.61
C GLY A 60 6.40 -2.10 15.95
N ALA A 61 5.12 -2.27 16.32
CA ALA A 61 4.27 -3.30 15.75
C ALA A 61 3.61 -2.93 14.41
N LEU A 62 3.75 -1.70 13.92
CA LEU A 62 3.31 -1.34 12.57
C LEU A 62 4.35 -1.80 11.54
N ASP A 63 3.91 -2.59 10.57
CA ASP A 63 4.78 -3.16 9.55
C ASP A 63 4.06 -3.34 8.21
N ILE A 64 4.83 -3.68 7.19
CA ILE A 64 4.35 -4.06 5.87
C ILE A 64 4.60 -5.55 5.64
N ASP A 65 3.72 -6.19 4.88
CA ASP A 65 3.93 -7.56 4.39
C ASP A 65 4.68 -7.55 3.05
N VAL A 66 4.91 -8.72 2.49
CA VAL A 66 5.41 -8.88 1.11
C VAL A 66 4.30 -8.58 0.08
N VAL A 67 4.71 -8.24 -1.14
CA VAL A 67 3.78 -8.11 -2.27
C VAL A 67 3.16 -9.49 -2.57
N LYS A 68 1.84 -9.50 -2.79
CA LYS A 68 1.03 -10.69 -3.06
C LYS A 68 0.43 -10.58 -4.45
N HIS A 69 0.47 -11.71 -5.16
CA HIS A 69 -0.08 -11.84 -6.51
C HIS A 69 -1.29 -12.77 -6.46
N LEU A 70 -2.43 -12.22 -6.86
CA LEU A 70 -3.67 -12.95 -7.13
C LEU A 70 -4.02 -12.75 -8.61
N ILE A 71 -4.91 -13.59 -9.14
CA ILE A 71 -5.34 -13.48 -10.54
C ILE A 71 -5.94 -12.08 -10.77
N GLY A 72 -5.25 -11.27 -11.58
CA GLY A 72 -5.65 -9.90 -11.92
C GLY A 72 -5.48 -8.88 -10.79
N LEU A 73 -4.73 -9.20 -9.73
CA LEU A 73 -4.51 -8.29 -8.60
C LEU A 73 -3.12 -8.46 -7.99
N THR A 74 -2.35 -7.39 -7.96
CA THR A 74 -1.12 -7.28 -7.19
C THR A 74 -1.35 -6.29 -6.05
N TYR A 75 -1.07 -6.69 -4.82
CA TYR A 75 -1.32 -5.85 -3.64
C TYR A 75 -0.29 -6.08 -2.53
N ILE A 76 -0.23 -5.15 -1.59
CA ILE A 76 0.61 -5.24 -0.39
C ILE A 76 -0.24 -4.91 0.83
N ASP A 77 -0.15 -5.74 1.86
CA ASP A 77 -0.80 -5.49 3.14
C ASP A 77 0.12 -4.66 4.04
N LEU A 78 -0.47 -3.72 4.78
CA LEU A 78 0.20 -2.92 5.80
C LEU A 78 -0.70 -2.74 7.00
N GLY A 79 -0.12 -2.69 8.20
CA GLY A 79 -0.89 -2.56 9.42
C GLY A 79 -0.13 -3.00 10.65
N ALA A 80 -0.86 -3.40 11.69
CA ALA A 80 -0.26 -3.93 12.90
C ALA A 80 -0.04 -5.44 12.80
N THR A 81 1.03 -5.95 13.41
CA THR A 81 1.27 -7.39 13.51
C THR A 81 0.13 -8.11 14.22
N VAL A 82 -0.04 -9.41 13.91
CA VAL A 82 -1.16 -10.24 14.41
C VAL A 82 -1.25 -10.21 15.94
N ASP A 83 -0.10 -10.25 16.61
CA ASP A 83 0.00 -10.32 18.08
C ASP A 83 -0.61 -9.12 18.79
N VAL A 84 -0.68 -7.96 18.13
CA VAL A 84 -1.23 -6.74 18.70
C VAL A 84 -2.43 -6.20 17.92
N ASN A 85 -2.95 -6.93 16.94
CA ASN A 85 -3.98 -6.43 16.02
C ASN A 85 -5.23 -5.94 16.77
N SER A 86 -5.74 -6.71 17.75
CA SER A 86 -6.90 -6.29 18.55
C SER A 86 -6.63 -5.02 19.36
N TYR A 87 -5.39 -4.83 19.83
CA TYR A 87 -4.98 -3.62 20.56
C TYR A 87 -4.86 -2.43 19.61
N ALA A 88 -4.18 -2.63 18.49
CA ALA A 88 -3.97 -1.62 17.45
C ALA A 88 -5.27 -1.08 16.89
N VAL A 89 -6.27 -1.95 16.64
CA VAL A 89 -7.61 -1.54 16.20
C VAL A 89 -8.28 -0.65 17.24
N VAL A 90 -8.19 -1.01 18.51
CA VAL A 90 -8.79 -0.23 19.60
C VAL A 90 -8.15 1.16 19.71
N GLN A 91 -6.83 1.25 19.56
CA GLN A 91 -6.11 2.52 19.53
C GLN A 91 -6.41 3.33 18.26
N HIS A 92 -6.52 2.65 17.13
CA HIS A 92 -6.86 3.25 15.83
C HIS A 92 -8.26 3.87 15.86
N GLU A 93 -9.25 3.16 16.39
CA GLU A 93 -10.60 3.68 16.52
C GLU A 93 -10.73 4.72 17.64
N GLY A 94 -9.86 4.65 18.65
CA GLY A 94 -9.90 5.54 19.80
C GLY A 94 -11.06 5.23 20.76
N PHE A 95 -11.61 4.02 20.73
CA PHE A 95 -12.61 3.56 21.70
C PHE A 95 -12.61 2.03 21.84
N ARG A 96 -13.16 1.55 22.96
CA ARG A 96 -13.52 0.13 23.14
C ARG A 96 -14.92 -0.03 23.71
N ARG A 97 -15.55 -1.16 23.43
CA ARG A 97 -16.80 -1.59 24.09
C ARG A 97 -16.49 -2.55 25.24
N THR A 98 -17.08 -2.32 26.40
CA THR A 98 -16.97 -3.24 27.54
C THR A 98 -17.90 -4.45 27.36
N LYS A 99 -17.72 -5.50 28.19
CA LYS A 99 -18.63 -6.66 28.22
C LYS A 99 -20.09 -6.29 28.52
N SER A 100 -20.32 -5.15 29.19
CA SER A 100 -21.65 -4.60 29.47
C SER A 100 -22.21 -3.72 28.35
N GLY A 101 -21.47 -3.53 27.24
CA GLY A 101 -21.89 -2.71 26.11
C GLY A 101 -21.56 -1.22 26.21
N ALA A 102 -20.96 -0.77 27.31
CA ALA A 102 -20.57 0.63 27.47
C ALA A 102 -19.39 1.00 26.55
N VAL A 103 -19.43 2.20 25.96
CA VAL A 103 -18.35 2.73 25.12
C VAL A 103 -17.39 3.53 25.99
N VAL A 104 -16.11 3.13 25.99
CA VAL A 104 -15.02 3.87 26.61
C VAL A 104 -14.22 4.52 25.50
N GLN A 105 -14.25 5.86 25.42
CA GLN A 105 -13.43 6.62 24.48
C GLN A 105 -12.06 6.89 25.07
N PHE A 106 -11.03 6.79 24.22
CA PHE A 106 -9.67 7.16 24.55
C PHE A 106 -9.38 8.57 24.08
N GLN A 107 -8.60 9.27 24.89
CA GLN A 107 -8.04 10.56 24.52
C GLN A 107 -6.53 10.39 24.40
N PRO A 108 -5.88 11.07 23.44
CA PRO A 108 -4.43 11.06 23.35
C PRO A 108 -3.82 11.55 24.68
N GLY A 109 -2.96 10.72 25.27
CA GLY A 109 -2.18 11.08 26.45
C GLY A 109 -1.12 12.15 26.15
N GLU A 110 -0.48 12.67 27.20
CA GLU A 110 0.50 13.76 27.09
C GLU A 110 1.65 13.45 26.13
N LYS A 111 2.18 12.22 26.18
CA LYS A 111 3.24 11.74 25.28
C LYS A 111 2.80 11.70 23.81
N THR A 112 1.56 11.31 23.54
CA THR A 112 1.03 11.34 22.17
C THR A 112 0.84 12.77 21.70
N ARG A 113 0.35 13.68 22.56
CA ARG A 113 0.18 15.09 22.23
C ARG A 113 1.51 15.80 21.98
N SER A 114 2.56 15.43 22.69
CA SER A 114 3.90 16.05 22.52
C SER A 114 4.55 15.73 21.18
N LYS A 115 4.04 14.76 20.41
CA LYS A 115 4.52 14.51 19.03
C LYS A 115 4.25 15.68 18.08
N GLY A 116 3.27 16.53 18.40
CA GLY A 116 2.84 17.62 17.52
C GLY A 116 2.12 17.13 16.27
N ASP A 117 1.48 18.05 15.56
CA ASP A 117 0.81 17.71 14.30
C ASP A 117 1.83 17.36 13.22
N TYR A 118 1.46 16.41 12.35
CA TYR A 118 2.30 15.97 11.24
C TYR A 118 1.50 16.04 9.94
N ASN A 119 1.98 16.85 8.98
CA ASN A 119 1.32 17.08 7.69
C ASN A 119 -0.18 17.43 7.80
N GLY A 120 -0.56 18.21 8.82
CA GLY A 120 -1.94 18.64 9.04
C GLY A 120 -2.81 17.65 9.81
N TYR A 121 -2.24 16.54 10.29
CA TYR A 121 -2.96 15.54 11.09
C TYR A 121 -2.39 15.46 12.51
N SER A 122 -3.29 15.44 13.49
CA SER A 122 -2.90 15.23 14.89
C SER A 122 -2.67 13.75 15.22
N PRO A 123 -1.63 13.40 16.00
CA PRO A 123 -1.38 12.04 16.46
C PRO A 123 -2.51 11.49 17.35
N GLY A 124 -2.73 10.16 17.28
CA GLY A 124 -3.74 9.46 18.05
C GLY A 124 -4.61 8.58 17.16
N LYS A 125 -5.94 8.75 17.24
CA LYS A 125 -6.89 7.92 16.47
C LYS A 125 -6.71 8.09 14.96
N LYS A 126 -7.14 7.08 14.21
CA LYS A 126 -7.16 7.02 12.75
C LYS A 126 -5.78 7.23 12.11
N PHE A 127 -4.72 6.86 12.82
CA PHE A 127 -3.34 7.07 12.37
C PHE A 127 -3.01 6.43 11.01
N LEU A 128 -3.48 5.20 10.72
CA LEU A 128 -3.30 4.56 9.41
C LEU A 128 -4.13 5.24 8.30
N GLU A 129 -5.39 5.58 8.59
CA GLU A 129 -6.29 6.23 7.64
C GLU A 129 -5.76 7.62 7.27
N ASN A 130 -5.29 8.37 8.27
CA ASN A 130 -4.68 9.69 8.08
C ASN A 130 -3.35 9.58 7.32
N ALA A 131 -2.55 8.54 7.58
CA ALA A 131 -1.33 8.26 6.82
C ALA A 131 -1.60 7.95 5.34
N ILE A 132 -2.70 7.25 5.03
CA ILE A 132 -3.11 7.03 3.64
C ILE A 132 -3.58 8.35 3.01
N LYS A 133 -4.51 9.06 3.67
CA LYS A 133 -5.06 10.33 3.17
C LYS A 133 -4.01 11.39 2.91
N MET A 134 -3.01 11.53 3.80
CA MET A 134 -1.96 12.52 3.61
C MET A 134 -1.06 12.23 2.40
N ASN A 135 -1.01 10.97 1.95
CA ASN A 135 -0.18 10.53 0.83
C ASN A 135 -0.99 10.24 -0.44
N GLU A 136 -2.32 10.43 -0.43
CA GLU A 136 -3.22 10.00 -1.53
C GLU A 136 -2.79 10.52 -2.91
N GLN A 137 -2.54 11.84 -3.01
CA GLN A 137 -2.09 12.44 -4.26
C GLN A 137 -0.73 11.90 -4.73
N TRP A 138 0.21 11.73 -3.79
CA TRP A 138 1.53 11.17 -4.09
C TRP A 138 1.43 9.69 -4.52
N ILE A 139 0.54 8.91 -3.92
CA ILE A 139 0.28 7.52 -4.32
C ILE A 139 -0.20 7.46 -5.78
N ILE A 140 -1.14 8.35 -6.15
CA ILE A 140 -1.63 8.45 -7.52
C ILE A 140 -0.49 8.78 -8.49
N GLU A 141 0.37 9.74 -8.14
CA GLU A 141 1.52 10.14 -8.97
C GLU A 141 2.57 9.03 -9.11
N GLU A 142 2.86 8.32 -8.03
CA GLU A 142 3.79 7.17 -8.08
C GLU A 142 3.23 6.06 -8.97
N LEU A 143 1.92 5.79 -8.91
CA LEU A 143 1.29 4.75 -9.73
C LEU A 143 1.05 5.20 -11.18
N SER A 144 0.82 6.48 -11.46
CA SER A 144 0.57 6.97 -12.83
C SER A 144 1.80 6.78 -13.73
N GLY A 145 3.00 6.90 -13.16
CA GLY A 145 4.26 6.65 -13.86
C GLY A 145 4.59 5.17 -14.07
N LEU A 146 3.68 4.22 -13.82
CA LEU A 146 3.94 2.78 -14.02
C LEU A 146 4.24 2.44 -15.47
N LEU A 147 3.52 3.08 -16.41
CA LEU A 147 3.66 2.86 -17.84
C LEU A 147 4.60 3.88 -18.52
N GLU A 148 5.14 4.84 -17.76
CA GLU A 148 6.09 5.81 -18.28
C GLU A 148 7.49 5.19 -18.35
N GLY A 149 8.18 5.34 -19.48
CA GLY A 149 9.51 4.76 -19.73
C GLY A 149 9.54 3.55 -20.66
N TRP A 150 8.62 3.53 -21.63
CA TRP A 150 8.62 2.66 -22.82
C TRP A 150 8.96 3.46 -24.07
#